data_AF-A0A0D6JUF4-F1
#
_entry.id   AF-A0A0D6JUF4-F1
#
_cell.length_a   1.000
_cell.length_b   1.000
_cell.length_c   1.000
_cell.angle_alpha   90.00
_cell.angle_beta   90.00
_cell.angle_gamma   90.00
#
_symmetry.space_group_name_H-M   'P 1'
#
loop_
_entity.id
_entity.type
_entity.pdbx_description
1 polymer ?
#
loop_
_entity_poly.entity_id
_entity_poly.type
_entity_poly.pdbx_seq_one_letter_code
_entity_poly.pdbx_strand_id
1 'polypeptide(L)'
;MTTLLGRTVVTSDHGNMIGDRAAPVPIREWGHPPGIYTKELVTIPWLVHDNGERREIVSGESVATDAAVSSDVVTKRLENLGYVD
;
A
#
# COMPACT_ATOMS: atom_id res chain seq x y z
N MET A 1 -13.96 19.33 -8.18
CA MET A 1 -13.01 18.19 -8.32
C MET A 1 -12.04 18.53 -9.43
N THR A 2 -10.74 18.41 -9.19
CA THR A 2 -9.69 18.56 -10.20
C THR A 2 -9.49 17.24 -10.94
N THR A 3 -9.36 17.30 -12.26
CA THR A 3 -9.18 16.13 -13.13
C THR A 3 -7.71 15.67 -13.14
N LEU A 4 -7.46 14.36 -13.06
CA LEU A 4 -6.11 13.78 -13.19
C LEU A 4 -5.77 13.56 -14.67
N LEU A 5 -4.77 14.29 -15.19
CA LEU A 5 -4.25 14.13 -16.54
C LEU A 5 -3.12 13.11 -16.61
N GLY A 6 -3.05 12.38 -17.73
CA GLY A 6 -2.07 11.33 -18.03
C GLY A 6 -2.55 9.93 -17.66
N ARG A 7 -1.59 9.02 -17.41
CA ARG A 7 -1.86 7.65 -16.97
C ARG A 7 -1.99 7.60 -15.46
N THR A 8 -3.13 7.09 -14.98
CA THR A 8 -3.38 6.79 -13.56
C THR A 8 -3.53 5.28 -13.40
N VAL A 9 -2.91 4.72 -12.36
CA VAL A 9 -3.10 3.32 -11.96
C VAL A 9 -3.79 3.29 -10.61
N VAL A 10 -4.89 2.54 -10.52
CA VAL A 10 -5.53 2.20 -9.25
C VAL A 10 -5.21 0.73 -8.96
N THR A 11 -4.58 0.48 -7.83
CA THR A 11 -4.09 -0.83 -7.42
C THR A 11 -4.38 -1.07 -5.94
N SER A 12 -4.28 -2.31 -5.49
CA SER A 12 -4.25 -2.66 -4.07
C SER A 12 -2.81 -2.86 -3.59
N ASP A 13 -2.55 -2.65 -2.31
CA ASP A 13 -1.26 -2.99 -1.66
C ASP A 13 -1.15 -4.50 -1.41
N HIS A 14 -2.28 -5.13 -1.08
CA HIS A 14 -2.43 -6.58 -0.96
C HIS A 14 -3.85 -7.05 -1.30
N GLY A 15 -4.03 -8.37 -1.38
CA GLY A 15 -5.33 -9.03 -1.43
C GLY A 15 -5.85 -9.38 -0.03
N ASN A 16 -6.90 -10.20 0.08
CA ASN A 16 -7.51 -10.53 1.37
C ASN A 16 -8.19 -11.91 1.33
N MET A 17 -7.99 -12.70 2.37
CA MET A 17 -8.65 -14.01 2.54
C MET A 17 -10.04 -13.83 3.17
N ILE A 18 -11.04 -14.53 2.65
CA ILE A 18 -12.44 -14.45 3.07
C ILE A 18 -12.97 -15.88 3.36
N GLY A 19 -12.30 -16.58 4.28
CA GLY A 19 -12.61 -17.98 4.63
C GLY A 19 -11.94 -19.00 3.70
N ASP A 20 -10.92 -18.56 2.97
CA ASP A 20 -10.12 -19.38 2.07
C ASP A 20 -9.24 -20.37 2.84
N ARG A 21 -8.83 -21.46 2.17
CA ARG A 21 -7.94 -22.46 2.77
C ARG A 21 -6.48 -22.06 2.54
N ALA A 22 -5.73 -21.93 3.63
CA ALA A 22 -4.29 -21.70 3.56
C ALA A 22 -3.51 -22.97 3.20
N ALA A 23 -2.24 -22.79 2.88
CA ALA A 23 -1.27 -23.87 2.67
C ALA A 23 -0.03 -23.61 3.55
N PRO A 24 0.72 -24.65 3.96
CA PRO A 24 0.52 -26.07 3.67
C PRO A 24 -0.54 -26.76 4.53
N VAL A 25 -0.98 -26.14 5.63
CA VAL A 25 -2.04 -26.67 6.49
C VAL A 25 -3.38 -26.09 6.01
N PRO A 26 -4.35 -26.93 5.57
CA PRO A 26 -5.58 -26.47 4.92
C PRO A 26 -6.66 -25.99 5.90
N ILE A 27 -6.26 -25.13 6.84
CA ILE A 27 -7.16 -24.40 7.74
C ILE A 27 -7.79 -23.21 7.02
N ARG A 28 -8.99 -22.82 7.47
CA ARG A 28 -9.65 -21.61 6.99
C ARG A 28 -9.01 -20.39 7.62
N GLU A 29 -8.61 -19.45 6.78
CA GLU A 29 -8.01 -18.18 7.20
C GLU A 29 -8.85 -16.99 6.74
N TRP A 30 -8.62 -15.86 7.41
CA TRP A 30 -9.32 -14.60 7.18
C TRP A 30 -8.34 -13.44 7.26
N GLY A 31 -8.57 -12.39 6.47
CA GLY A 31 -7.71 -11.22 6.49
C GLY A 31 -6.41 -11.44 5.71
N HIS A 32 -5.30 -10.96 6.26
CA HIS A 32 -3.95 -11.09 5.71
C HIS A 32 -2.93 -11.49 6.80
N PRO A 33 -3.01 -12.73 7.32
CA PRO A 33 -2.09 -13.18 8.38
C PRO A 33 -0.63 -13.10 7.91
N PRO A 34 0.29 -12.63 8.78
CA PRO A 34 1.69 -12.44 8.40
C PRO A 34 2.36 -13.78 8.07
N GLY A 35 3.21 -13.78 7.03
CA GLY A 35 4.00 -14.95 6.64
C GLY A 35 3.24 -16.00 5.83
N ILE A 36 1.99 -15.73 5.44
CA ILE A 36 1.20 -16.60 4.57
C ILE A 36 1.29 -16.10 3.12
N TYR A 37 1.59 -17.01 2.20
CA TYR A 37 1.57 -16.75 0.76
C TYR A 37 0.45 -17.57 0.10
N THR A 38 -0.58 -16.87 -0.36
CA THR A 38 -1.70 -17.46 -1.12
C THR A 38 -2.06 -16.54 -2.29
N LYS A 39 -2.78 -17.08 -3.28
CA LYS A 39 -3.21 -16.27 -4.44
C LYS A 39 -4.13 -15.14 -4.02
N GLU A 40 -4.97 -15.40 -3.02
CA GLU A 40 -5.94 -14.48 -2.46
C GLU A 40 -5.26 -13.26 -1.81
N LEU A 41 -4.03 -13.40 -1.31
CA LEU A 41 -3.26 -12.31 -0.70
C LEU A 41 -2.37 -11.53 -1.68
N VAL A 42 -1.95 -12.14 -2.80
CA VAL A 42 -0.97 -11.53 -3.72
C VAL A 42 -1.53 -11.19 -5.09
N THR A 43 -2.71 -11.70 -5.45
CA THR A 43 -3.40 -11.35 -6.69
C THR A 43 -4.23 -10.10 -6.44
N ILE A 44 -3.78 -8.98 -7.00
CA ILE A 44 -4.39 -7.67 -6.78
C ILE A 44 -4.97 -7.10 -8.09
N PRO A 45 -5.96 -6.19 -8.00
CA PRO A 45 -6.42 -5.45 -9.16
C PRO A 45 -5.32 -4.50 -9.67
N TRP A 46 -5.25 -4.34 -10.99
CA TRP A 46 -4.38 -3.38 -11.65
C TRP A 46 -5.19 -2.63 -12.72
N LEU A 47 -5.88 -1.56 -12.30
CA LEU A 47 -6.69 -0.76 -13.20
C LEU A 47 -5.85 0.36 -13.79
N VAL A 48 -5.67 0.36 -15.10
CA VAL A 48 -5.03 1.45 -15.85
C VAL A 48 -6.10 2.35 -16.45
N HIS A 49 -6.02 3.64 -16.16
CA HIS A 49 -6.86 4.68 -16.76
C HIS A 49 -5.99 5.74 -17.42
N ASP A 50 -6.22 5.99 -18.72
CA ASP A 50 -5.50 7.00 -19.50
C ASP A 50 -6.43 8.19 -19.78
N ASN A 51 -5.99 9.39 -19.41
CA ASN A 51 -6.71 10.64 -19.65
C ASN A 51 -5.80 11.69 -20.30
N GLY A 52 -5.76 11.68 -21.63
CA GLY A 52 -4.86 12.52 -22.44
C GLY A 52 -3.47 11.89 -22.61
N GLU A 53 -2.49 12.72 -22.93
CA GLU A 53 -1.13 12.27 -23.21
C GLU A 53 -0.38 11.82 -21.95
N ARG A 54 0.53 10.85 -22.13
CA ARG A 54 1.39 10.38 -21.05
C ARG A 54 2.37 11.48 -20.66
N ARG A 55 2.52 11.73 -19.36
CA ARG A 55 3.52 12.67 -18.84
C ARG A 55 4.93 12.23 -19.23
N GLU A 56 5.79 13.20 -19.50
CA GLU A 56 7.22 12.96 -19.69
C GLU A 56 7.81 12.28 -18.45
N ILE A 57 8.64 11.25 -18.67
CA ILE A 57 9.33 10.53 -17.60
C ILE A 57 10.78 10.99 -17.59
N VAL A 58 11.17 11.62 -16.49
CA VAL A 58 12.54 12.05 -16.23
C VAL A 58 13.12 11.23 -15.07
N SER A 59 14.41 10.94 -15.13
CA SER A 59 15.13 10.34 -14.00
C SER A 59 15.22 11.34 -12.85
N GLY A 60 14.91 10.89 -11.63
CA GLY A 60 15.17 11.64 -10.40
C GLY A 60 16.19 10.93 -9.51
N GLU A 61 16.76 11.65 -8.56
CA GLU A 61 17.59 11.06 -7.49
C GLU A 61 16.71 10.75 -6.28
N SER A 62 16.95 9.60 -5.65
CA SER A 62 16.32 9.26 -4.38
C SER A 62 17.13 9.86 -3.23
N VAL A 63 16.53 10.76 -2.46
CA VAL A 63 17.12 11.15 -1.17
C VAL A 63 16.72 10.09 -0.17
N ALA A 64 17.67 9.22 0.21
CA ALA A 64 17.49 8.36 1.37
C ALA A 64 17.40 9.26 2.61
N THR A 65 16.19 9.49 3.11
CA THR A 65 16.01 10.09 4.42
C THR A 65 16.27 9.03 5.49
N ASP A 66 17.54 8.67 5.70
CA ASP A 66 18.02 8.02 6.93
C ASP A 66 18.14 9.04 8.08
N ALA A 67 17.39 10.15 8.00
CA ALA A 67 17.31 11.09 9.09
C ALA A 67 16.52 10.42 10.22
N ALA A 68 17.20 10.17 11.35
CA ALA A 68 16.54 9.83 12.59
C ALA A 68 15.39 10.83 12.81
N VAL A 69 14.15 10.34 12.73
CA VAL A 69 12.96 11.17 12.98
C VAL A 69 13.07 11.62 14.43
N SER A 70 13.06 12.93 14.68
CA SER A 70 13.19 13.44 16.04
C SER A 70 12.04 12.92 16.91
N SER A 71 12.31 12.71 18.19
CA SER A 71 11.31 12.28 19.18
C SER A 71 10.06 13.14 19.13
N ASP A 72 10.21 14.46 18.96
CA ASP A 72 9.09 15.40 18.94
C ASP A 72 8.15 15.18 17.75
N VAL A 73 8.70 14.81 16.59
CA VAL A 73 7.89 14.47 15.41
C VAL A 73 7.16 13.14 15.62
N VAL A 74 7.78 12.19 16.32
CA VAL A 74 7.13 10.92 16.68
C VAL A 74 5.98 11.17 17.65
N THR A 75 6.23 11.91 18.75
CA THR A 75 5.21 12.24 19.76
C THR A 75 4.02 12.94 19.13
N LYS A 76 4.24 13.99 18.34
CA LYS A 76 3.16 14.73 17.67
C LYS A 76 2.32 13.87 16.72
N ARG A 77 2.93 12.89 16.04
CA ARG A 77 2.19 11.94 15.19
C ARG A 77 1.34 10.99 16.03
N LEU A 78 1.86 10.55 17.17
CA LEU A 78 1.14 9.71 18.12
C LEU A 78 -0.03 10.45 18.78
N GLU A 79 0.12 11.73 19.12
CA GLU A 79 -0.97 12.61 19.59
C GLU A 79 -2.11 12.69 18.56
N ASN A 80 -1.78 12.97 17.28
CA ASN A 80 -2.77 13.02 16.21
C ASN A 80 -3.51 11.69 15.99
N LEU A 81 -2.91 10.57 16.38
CA LEU A 81 -3.49 9.24 16.32
C LEU A 81 -4.18 8.84 17.63
N GLY A 82 -4.11 9.65 18.68
CA GLY A 82 -4.73 9.41 19.99
C GLY A 82 -3.98 8.40 20.88
N TYR A 83 -2.67 8.18 20.64
CA TYR A 83 -1.85 7.27 21.44
C TYR A 83 -1.21 7.94 22.67
N VAL A 84 -1.14 9.27 22.70
CA VAL A 84 -0.63 10.10 23.81
C VAL A 84 -1.39 11.42 23.87
N ASP A 85 -1.48 12.02 25.06
CA ASP A 85 -2.14 13.31 25.34
C ASP A 85 -1.17 14.50 25.26
#